data_AF-A0A2R6DQ28-F1
#
_entry.id   AF-A0A2R6DQ28-F1
#
_cell.length_a   1.000
_cell.length_b   1.000
_cell.length_c   1.000
_cell.angle_alpha   90.00
_cell.angle_beta   90.00
_cell.angle_gamma   90.00
#
_symmetry.space_group_name_H-M   'P 1'
#
loop_
_entity.id
_entity.type
_entity.pdbx_description
1 polymer ?
#
loop_
_entity_poly.entity_id
_entity_poly.type
_entity_poly.pdbx_seq_one_letter_code
_entity_poly.pdbx_strand_id
1 'polypeptide(L)'
;MIDRIRLRRPEYTGSNRCRACTVVNAVVLLVVVGLISVRAPLVAAAVGVVGAAAIALRGYLLPFTPYFAPALVAPLPGRFFNHDAPAASDALSDLDDDAADTEAVLRALIEADVVTADGDRVGVTESFKAAWRDRMDPLADAPDDQFAAAARESVPVVASGRVERPGSEAFLVVSGDGRLSRWIRRPVAITEVAAVEALADTDLQAAHLAVAANALCAFLEMCPACGDDVVEGRLDDCCGHSLGDHDPERGLACETCGVAFHRFG
;
A
#
# COMPACT_ATOMS: atom_id res chain seq x y z
N MET A 1 3.11 -36.18 -1.88
CA MET A 1 2.25 -34.99 -1.73
C MET A 1 3.07 -33.80 -2.20
N ILE A 2 3.13 -33.58 -3.52
CA ILE A 2 3.97 -32.57 -4.15
C ILE A 2 3.30 -31.21 -3.97
N ASP A 3 3.80 -30.50 -2.98
CA ASP A 3 3.82 -29.05 -2.79
C ASP A 3 2.94 -28.20 -3.74
N ARG A 4 1.64 -28.06 -3.40
CA ARG A 4 0.73 -27.12 -4.09
C ARG A 4 1.20 -25.67 -3.97
N ILE A 5 2.07 -25.37 -3.01
CA ILE A 5 2.59 -24.02 -2.71
C ILE A 5 3.63 -23.59 -3.75
N ARG A 6 4.37 -24.52 -4.38
CA ARG A 6 5.37 -24.17 -5.41
C ARG A 6 4.81 -23.96 -6.82
N LEU A 7 3.66 -24.57 -7.14
CA LEU A 7 3.06 -24.46 -8.48
C LEU A 7 2.19 -23.21 -8.63
N ARG A 8 1.49 -22.84 -7.55
CA ARG A 8 0.67 -21.63 -7.50
C ARG A 8 1.53 -20.48 -7.00
N ARG A 9 1.62 -19.39 -7.75
CA ARG A 9 2.28 -18.17 -7.26
C ARG A 9 1.22 -17.24 -6.66
N PRO A 10 1.08 -17.15 -5.32
CA PRO A 10 0.07 -16.30 -4.70
C PRO A 10 0.28 -14.83 -5.11
N GLU A 11 1.53 -14.41 -5.29
CA GLU A 11 1.97 -13.12 -5.83
C GLU A 11 1.26 -12.69 -7.13
N TYR A 12 0.77 -13.63 -7.95
CA TYR A 12 0.18 -13.35 -9.28
C TYR A 12 -1.23 -13.98 -9.47
N THR A 13 -1.86 -14.47 -8.41
CA THR A 13 -3.18 -15.14 -8.48
C THR A 13 -4.12 -14.67 -7.37
N GLY A 14 -5.43 -14.75 -7.58
CA GLY A 14 -6.41 -14.25 -6.58
C GLY A 14 -6.66 -12.75 -6.73
N SER A 15 -6.57 -12.00 -5.63
CA SER A 15 -6.68 -10.53 -5.59
C SER A 15 -5.59 -9.85 -6.41
N ASN A 16 -4.38 -10.40 -6.40
CA ASN A 16 -3.18 -9.83 -7.02
C ASN A 16 -3.09 -10.14 -8.53
N ARG A 17 -4.22 -10.53 -9.14
CA ARG A 17 -4.28 -10.91 -10.55
C ARG A 17 -4.63 -9.70 -11.42
N CYS A 18 -3.71 -9.33 -12.30
CA CYS A 18 -4.00 -8.35 -13.34
C CYS A 18 -5.00 -8.92 -14.38
N ARG A 19 -6.18 -8.28 -14.47
CA ARG A 19 -7.25 -8.64 -15.43
C ARG A 19 -6.82 -8.41 -16.88
N ALA A 20 -6.09 -7.33 -17.14
CA ALA A 20 -5.54 -7.03 -18.47
C ALA A 20 -4.59 -8.14 -18.95
N CYS A 21 -3.59 -8.49 -18.12
CA CYS A 21 -2.64 -9.57 -18.43
C CYS A 21 -3.34 -10.92 -18.60
N THR A 22 -4.36 -11.21 -17.79
CA THR A 22 -5.16 -12.43 -17.92
C THR A 22 -5.86 -12.50 -19.28
N VAL A 23 -6.51 -11.42 -19.69
CA VAL A 23 -7.28 -11.38 -20.94
C VAL A 23 -6.34 -11.51 -22.15
N VAL A 24 -5.21 -10.81 -22.16
CA VAL A 24 -4.23 -10.92 -23.25
C VAL A 24 -3.67 -12.35 -23.32
N ASN A 25 -3.28 -12.96 -22.19
CA ASN A 25 -2.82 -14.34 -22.17
C ASN A 25 -3.90 -15.34 -22.66
N ALA A 26 -5.16 -15.13 -22.27
CA ALA A 26 -6.27 -15.97 -22.72
C ALA A 26 -6.54 -15.83 -24.23
N VAL A 27 -6.52 -14.61 -24.76
CA VAL A 27 -6.68 -14.36 -26.20
C VAL A 27 -5.54 -15.00 -27.00
N VAL A 28 -4.29 -14.83 -26.56
CA VAL A 28 -3.13 -15.47 -27.20
C VAL A 28 -3.27 -17.00 -27.18
N LEU A 29 -3.70 -17.58 -26.05
CA LEU A 29 -3.95 -19.01 -25.96
C LEU A 29 -5.00 -19.48 -26.96
N LEU A 30 -6.13 -18.75 -27.05
CA LEU A 30 -7.22 -19.08 -27.97
C LEU A 30 -6.78 -19.01 -29.43
N VAL A 31 -5.98 -18.00 -29.81
CA VAL A 31 -5.43 -17.88 -31.17
C VAL A 31 -4.51 -19.07 -31.49
N VAL A 32 -3.58 -19.41 -30.58
CA VAL A 32 -2.66 -20.54 -30.77
C VAL A 32 -3.41 -21.87 -30.88
N VAL A 33 -4.37 -22.13 -29.98
CA VAL A 33 -5.20 -23.33 -30.00
C VAL A 33 -6.02 -23.40 -31.29
N GLY A 34 -6.61 -22.28 -31.72
CA GLY A 34 -7.37 -22.17 -32.96
C GLY A 34 -6.53 -22.57 -34.18
N LEU A 35 -5.32 -22.01 -34.32
CA LEU A 35 -4.40 -22.32 -35.42
C LEU A 35 -3.99 -23.79 -35.45
N ILE A 36 -3.66 -24.39 -34.30
CA ILE A 36 -3.25 -25.80 -34.22
C ILE A 36 -4.42 -26.74 -34.49
N SER A 37 -5.63 -26.39 -34.04
CA SER A 37 -6.82 -27.26 -34.14
C SER A 37 -7.20 -27.64 -35.56
N VAL A 38 -6.88 -26.79 -36.54
CA VAL A 38 -7.14 -27.03 -37.98
C VAL A 38 -6.40 -28.27 -38.50
N ARG A 39 -5.25 -28.61 -37.91
CA ARG A 39 -4.39 -29.72 -38.37
C ARG A 39 -4.23 -30.83 -37.35
N ALA A 40 -4.29 -30.51 -36.06
CA ALA A 40 -4.00 -31.43 -34.98
C ALA A 40 -4.90 -31.15 -33.75
N PRO A 41 -6.18 -31.57 -33.76
CA PRO A 41 -7.13 -31.24 -32.71
C PRO A 41 -6.75 -31.78 -31.33
N LEU A 42 -6.14 -32.97 -31.27
CA LEU A 42 -5.67 -33.55 -30.00
C LEU A 42 -4.49 -32.76 -29.40
N VAL A 43 -3.58 -32.28 -30.25
CA VAL A 43 -2.46 -31.43 -29.80
C VAL A 43 -2.97 -30.07 -29.34
N ALA A 44 -3.93 -29.48 -30.06
CA ALA A 44 -4.58 -28.24 -29.67
C ALA A 44 -5.27 -28.36 -28.31
N ALA A 45 -5.96 -29.48 -28.04
CA ALA A 45 -6.58 -29.74 -26.75
C ALA A 45 -5.55 -29.82 -25.62
N ALA A 46 -4.43 -30.52 -25.83
CA ALA A 46 -3.35 -30.59 -24.85
C ALA A 46 -2.73 -29.20 -24.57
N VAL A 47 -2.45 -28.41 -25.60
CA VAL A 47 -1.94 -27.03 -25.48
C VAL A 47 -2.93 -26.14 -24.73
N GLY A 48 -4.23 -26.24 -25.03
CA GLY A 48 -5.27 -25.49 -24.36
C GLY A 48 -5.36 -25.81 -22.87
N VAL A 49 -5.33 -27.10 -22.50
CA VAL A 49 -5.37 -27.54 -21.09
C VAL A 49 -4.12 -27.07 -20.33
N VAL A 50 -2.93 -27.26 -20.91
CA VAL A 50 -1.67 -26.84 -20.28
C VAL A 50 -1.60 -25.32 -20.15
N GLY A 51 -2.00 -24.58 -21.17
CA GLY A 51 -2.02 -23.12 -21.16
C GLY A 51 -3.03 -22.55 -20.18
N ALA A 52 -4.24 -23.11 -20.11
CA ALA A 52 -5.25 -22.71 -19.15
C ALA A 52 -4.78 -23.01 -17.71
N ALA A 53 -4.13 -24.15 -17.48
CA ALA A 53 -3.53 -24.49 -16.20
C ALA A 53 -2.40 -23.51 -15.83
N ALA A 54 -1.54 -23.13 -16.78
CA ALA A 54 -0.49 -22.13 -16.56
C ALA A 54 -1.07 -20.77 -16.17
N ILE A 55 -2.10 -20.30 -16.88
CA ILE A 55 -2.81 -19.05 -16.55
C ILE A 55 -3.46 -19.14 -15.17
N ALA A 56 -4.15 -20.25 -14.85
CA ALA A 56 -4.86 -20.41 -13.58
C ALA A 56 -3.93 -20.53 -12.36
N LEU A 57 -2.78 -21.20 -12.51
CA LEU A 57 -1.84 -21.45 -11.42
C LEU A 57 -0.79 -20.35 -11.28
N ARG A 58 -0.36 -19.72 -12.37
CA ARG A 58 0.72 -18.71 -12.36
C ARG A 58 0.29 -17.29 -12.72
N GLY A 59 -0.92 -17.09 -13.25
CA GLY A 59 -1.40 -15.78 -13.68
C GLY A 59 -0.97 -15.37 -15.09
N TYR A 60 -0.05 -16.10 -15.74
CA TYR A 60 0.46 -15.79 -17.07
C TYR A 60 0.72 -17.05 -17.92
N LEU A 61 0.56 -16.92 -19.24
CA LEU A 61 0.92 -17.94 -20.24
C LEU A 61 2.31 -17.66 -20.80
N LEU A 62 2.58 -16.41 -21.13
CA LEU A 62 3.89 -15.91 -21.54
C LEU A 62 4.48 -15.09 -20.39
N PRO A 63 5.67 -15.44 -19.87
CA PRO A 63 6.43 -14.46 -19.08
C PRO A 63 6.59 -13.22 -19.97
N PHE A 64 6.58 -12.02 -19.39
CA PHE A 64 6.62 -10.73 -20.08
C PHE A 64 5.30 -10.14 -20.62
N THR A 65 4.12 -10.77 -20.46
CA THR A 65 2.85 -10.06 -20.75
C THR A 65 2.67 -8.73 -20.02
N PRO A 66 3.16 -8.54 -18.77
CA PRO A 66 3.12 -7.23 -18.11
C PRO A 66 3.70 -6.07 -18.93
N TYR A 67 4.68 -6.33 -19.79
CA TYR A 67 5.43 -5.28 -20.51
C TYR A 67 4.64 -4.68 -21.68
N PHE A 68 3.62 -5.37 -22.19
CA PHE A 68 2.93 -4.94 -23.40
C PHE A 68 1.41 -5.10 -23.33
N ALA A 69 0.89 -5.94 -22.43
CA ALA A 69 -0.55 -6.14 -22.29
C ALA A 69 -1.30 -4.84 -21.95
N PRO A 70 -0.82 -3.96 -21.04
CA PRO A 70 -1.49 -2.68 -20.76
C PRO A 70 -1.60 -1.79 -22.00
N ALA A 71 -0.50 -1.65 -22.76
CA ALA A 71 -0.48 -0.85 -23.99
C ALA A 71 -1.44 -1.39 -25.07
N LEU A 72 -1.60 -2.71 -25.16
CA LEU A 72 -2.54 -3.36 -26.09
C LEU A 72 -4.01 -3.11 -25.73
N VAL A 73 -4.34 -3.00 -24.43
CA VAL A 73 -5.73 -2.83 -23.98
C VAL A 73 -6.11 -1.39 -23.66
N ALA A 74 -5.13 -0.48 -23.50
CA ALA A 74 -5.32 0.95 -23.30
C ALA A 74 -6.28 1.64 -24.31
N PRO A 75 -6.29 1.30 -25.62
CA PRO A 75 -7.24 1.91 -26.56
C PRO A 75 -8.67 1.32 -26.49
N LEU A 76 -8.91 0.28 -25.67
CA LEU A 76 -10.24 -0.33 -25.56
C LEU A 76 -11.15 0.47 -24.61
N PRO A 77 -12.39 0.79 -25.02
CA PRO A 77 -13.33 1.52 -24.17
C PRO A 77 -13.76 0.67 -22.97
N GLY A 78 -13.56 1.20 -21.77
CA GLY A 78 -14.06 0.64 -20.51
C GLY A 78 -13.00 0.53 -19.42
N ARG A 79 -13.33 0.94 -18.18
CA ARG A 79 -12.46 0.84 -17.00
C ARG A 79 -12.21 -0.60 -16.51
N PHE A 80 -12.66 -1.62 -17.25
CA PHE A 80 -12.57 -3.03 -16.87
C PHE A 80 -11.14 -3.54 -16.68
N PHE A 81 -10.18 -2.87 -17.32
CA PHE A 81 -8.75 -3.20 -17.30
C PHE A 81 -7.92 -2.26 -16.41
N ASN A 82 -8.52 -1.20 -15.87
CA ASN A 82 -7.83 -0.32 -14.94
C ASN A 82 -7.63 -1.05 -13.62
N HIS A 83 -6.41 -0.94 -13.09
CA HIS A 83 -6.18 -1.12 -11.66
C HIS A 83 -6.13 0.28 -11.07
N ASP A 84 -6.91 0.51 -10.03
CA ASP A 84 -6.78 1.75 -9.28
C ASP A 84 -5.46 1.65 -8.49
N ALA A 85 -4.54 2.58 -8.74
CA ALA A 85 -3.36 2.75 -7.90
C ALA A 85 -3.81 2.88 -6.43
N PRO A 86 -3.02 2.42 -5.45
CA PRO A 86 -3.33 2.63 -4.05
C PRO A 86 -3.64 4.10 -3.84
N ALA A 87 -4.82 4.38 -3.31
CA ALA A 87 -5.27 5.74 -3.25
C ALA A 87 -4.37 6.51 -2.28
N ALA A 88 -3.90 7.68 -2.73
CA ALA A 88 -3.18 8.59 -1.85
C ALA A 88 -4.06 8.93 -0.63
N SER A 89 -3.40 9.14 0.49
CA SER A 89 -3.98 9.67 1.72
C SER A 89 -3.25 10.96 2.03
N ASP A 90 -3.96 11.95 2.55
CA ASP A 90 -3.30 13.04 3.30
C ASP A 90 -2.63 12.45 4.56
N ALA A 91 -1.73 13.21 5.16
CA ALA A 91 -1.05 12.89 6.41
C ALA A 91 -1.30 13.95 7.49
N LEU A 92 -1.02 13.62 8.76
CA LEU A 92 -1.03 14.58 9.87
C LEU A 92 0.01 15.68 9.68
N SER A 93 1.16 15.37 9.06
CA SER A 93 2.18 16.37 8.73
C SER A 93 1.68 17.45 7.78
N ASP A 94 0.68 17.16 6.95
CA ASP A 94 0.11 18.13 6.01
C ASP A 94 -0.77 19.18 6.71
N LEU A 95 -1.05 19.01 8.00
CA LEU A 95 -1.74 20.01 8.81
C LEU A 95 -0.87 21.21 9.14
N ASP A 96 0.44 21.13 9.02
CA ASP A 96 1.32 22.29 9.22
C ASP A 96 2.13 22.56 7.96
N ASP A 97 2.01 23.77 7.41
CA ASP A 97 2.78 24.16 6.21
C ASP A 97 4.24 24.50 6.57
N ASP A 98 4.54 24.68 7.86
CA ASP A 98 5.90 24.80 8.36
C ASP A 98 6.54 23.42 8.38
N ALA A 99 7.09 23.02 7.22
CA ALA A 99 7.82 21.77 7.09
C ALA A 99 8.97 21.74 8.11
N ALA A 100 8.83 20.89 9.13
CA ALA A 100 9.94 20.64 10.05
C ALA A 100 11.14 20.13 9.25
N ASP A 101 12.33 20.61 9.59
CA ASP A 101 13.57 20.16 8.98
C ASP A 101 13.71 18.63 9.18
N THR A 102 13.61 17.87 8.08
CA THR A 102 13.64 16.40 8.11
C THR A 102 14.92 15.87 8.74
N GLU A 103 16.05 16.56 8.57
CA GLU A 103 17.31 16.18 9.20
C GLU A 103 17.26 16.40 10.72
N ALA A 104 16.62 17.48 11.16
CA ALA A 104 16.40 17.74 12.59
C ALA A 104 15.46 16.70 13.22
N VAL A 105 14.40 16.29 12.50
CA VAL A 105 13.48 15.23 12.96
C VAL A 105 14.20 13.90 13.06
N LEU A 106 14.99 13.50 12.06
CA LEU A 106 15.78 12.26 12.10
C LEU A 106 16.76 12.26 13.27
N ARG A 107 17.49 13.37 13.47
CA ARG A 107 18.41 13.52 14.61
C ARG A 107 17.69 13.35 15.94
N ALA A 108 16.53 13.99 16.09
CA ALA A 108 15.74 13.91 17.31
C ALA A 108 15.19 12.49 17.56
N LEU A 109 14.80 11.75 16.51
CA LEU A 109 14.40 10.35 16.61
C LEU A 109 15.54 9.41 17.03
N ILE A 110 16.77 9.70 16.58
CA ILE A 110 17.97 8.96 17.00
C ILE A 110 18.30 9.27 18.46
N GLU A 111 18.27 10.55 18.86
CA GLU A 111 18.52 10.98 20.24
C GLU A 111 17.48 10.39 21.22
N ALA A 112 16.25 10.20 20.76
CA ALA A 112 15.16 9.58 21.52
C ALA A 112 15.16 8.04 21.52
N ASP A 113 16.17 7.38 20.92
CA ASP A 113 16.26 5.91 20.79
C ASP A 113 15.04 5.27 20.07
N VAL A 114 14.39 6.04 19.20
CA VAL A 114 13.29 5.56 18.34
C VAL A 114 13.85 4.93 17.07
N VAL A 115 14.87 5.57 16.50
CA VAL A 115 15.53 5.15 15.26
C VAL A 115 16.98 4.83 15.53
N THR A 116 17.45 3.73 14.94
CA THR A 116 18.84 3.32 14.93
C THR A 116 19.42 3.48 13.53
N ALA A 117 20.67 3.93 13.48
CA ALA A 117 21.46 3.98 12.25
C ALA A 117 22.69 3.08 12.43
N ASP A 118 22.74 1.97 11.70
CA ASP A 118 23.89 1.06 11.63
C ASP A 118 24.49 1.11 10.22
N GLY A 119 25.52 1.93 10.04
CA GLY A 119 26.08 2.23 8.73
C GLY A 119 25.04 2.87 7.80
N ASP A 120 24.76 2.21 6.68
CA ASP A 120 23.79 2.68 5.69
C ASP A 120 22.35 2.18 5.97
N ARG A 121 22.13 1.49 7.10
CA ARG A 121 20.81 0.97 7.47
C ARG A 121 20.19 1.84 8.55
N VAL A 122 19.02 2.38 8.22
CA VAL A 122 18.14 3.06 9.17
C VAL A 122 17.00 2.11 9.52
N GLY A 123 16.67 2.00 10.80
CA GLY A 123 15.57 1.16 11.27
C GLY A 123 15.02 1.62 12.61
N VAL A 124 13.76 1.31 12.87
CA VAL A 124 13.10 1.63 14.14
C VAL A 124 13.47 0.57 15.18
N THR A 125 13.66 0.98 16.44
CA THR A 125 13.96 0.05 17.54
C THR A 125 12.82 -0.93 17.78
N GLU A 126 13.16 -2.17 18.14
CA GLU A 126 12.16 -3.21 18.40
C GLU A 126 11.24 -2.86 19.58
N SER A 127 11.76 -2.13 20.57
CA SER A 127 10.98 -1.59 21.68
C SER A 127 9.92 -0.60 21.18
N PHE A 128 10.30 0.34 20.32
CA PHE A 128 9.35 1.30 19.75
C PHE A 128 8.35 0.61 18.82
N LYS A 129 8.79 -0.31 17.96
CA LYS A 129 7.88 -1.08 17.09
C LYS A 129 6.80 -1.81 17.89
N ALA A 130 7.17 -2.44 19.01
CA ALA A 130 6.21 -3.09 19.88
C ALA A 130 5.23 -2.08 20.51
N ALA A 131 5.75 -1.00 21.10
CA ALA A 131 4.94 0.05 21.71
C ALA A 131 3.98 0.74 20.72
N TRP A 132 4.42 0.89 19.47
CA TRP A 132 3.64 1.46 18.37
C TRP A 132 2.53 0.52 17.93
N ARG A 133 2.83 -0.78 17.75
CA ARG A 133 1.83 -1.81 17.43
C ARG A 133 0.76 -1.91 18.52
N ASP A 134 1.17 -1.91 19.79
CA ASP A 134 0.25 -2.00 20.94
C ASP A 134 -0.75 -0.84 21.00
N ARG A 135 -0.41 0.32 20.40
CA ARG A 135 -1.30 1.50 20.28
C ARG A 135 -2.19 1.45 19.05
N MET A 136 -1.77 0.79 17.97
CA MET A 136 -2.60 0.64 16.78
C MET A 136 -3.83 -0.22 17.04
N ASP A 137 -3.68 -1.32 17.78
CA ASP A 137 -4.76 -2.29 18.05
C ASP A 137 -6.04 -1.64 18.64
N PRO A 138 -5.97 -0.88 19.76
CA PRO A 138 -7.16 -0.23 20.30
C PRO A 138 -7.75 0.83 19.38
N LEU A 139 -6.93 1.55 18.61
CA LEU A 139 -7.39 2.56 17.64
C LEU A 139 -8.09 1.93 16.44
N ALA A 140 -7.64 0.75 16.00
CA ALA A 140 -8.26 -0.01 14.92
C ALA A 140 -9.69 -0.45 15.30
N ASP A 141 -9.85 -0.96 16.52
CA ASP A 141 -11.13 -1.45 17.08
C ASP A 141 -12.03 -0.33 17.61
N ALA A 142 -11.50 0.88 17.81
CA ALA A 142 -12.24 2.00 18.38
C ALA A 142 -13.44 2.43 17.50
N PRO A 143 -14.61 2.69 18.12
CA PRO A 143 -15.70 3.41 17.47
C PRO A 143 -15.24 4.77 16.91
N ASP A 144 -15.91 5.24 15.86
CA ASP A 144 -15.51 6.43 15.10
C ASP A 144 -15.37 7.70 15.95
N ASP A 145 -16.27 7.89 16.92
CA ASP A 145 -16.24 9.02 17.85
C ASP A 145 -15.06 8.95 18.83
N GLN A 146 -14.74 7.73 19.30
CA GLN A 146 -13.60 7.49 20.18
C GLN A 146 -12.27 7.63 19.44
N PHE A 147 -12.18 7.11 18.22
CA PHE A 147 -11.00 7.27 17.37
C PHE A 147 -10.74 8.74 17.05
N ALA A 148 -11.77 9.50 16.69
CA ALA A 148 -11.65 10.94 16.46
C ALA A 148 -11.32 11.73 17.74
N ALA A 149 -11.72 11.23 18.92
CA ALA A 149 -11.32 11.80 20.20
C ALA A 149 -9.84 11.54 20.50
N ALA A 150 -9.38 10.30 20.36
CA ALA A 150 -7.98 9.94 20.52
C ALA A 150 -7.06 10.79 19.61
N ALA A 151 -7.43 10.97 18.34
CA ALA A 151 -6.67 11.83 17.44
C ALA A 151 -6.56 13.29 17.93
N ARG A 152 -7.62 13.86 18.50
CA ARG A 152 -7.61 15.23 19.06
C ARG A 152 -6.83 15.35 20.36
N GLU A 153 -6.85 14.30 21.19
CA GLU A 153 -6.20 14.30 22.50
C GLU A 153 -4.70 14.03 22.37
N SER A 154 -4.31 13.13 21.47
CA SER A 154 -2.95 12.68 21.30
C SER A 154 -2.13 13.56 20.37
N VAL A 155 -2.74 14.21 19.38
CA VAL A 155 -2.01 14.96 18.32
C VAL A 155 -2.16 16.47 18.53
N PRO A 156 -1.11 17.19 18.99
CA PRO A 156 -1.21 18.61 19.34
C PRO A 156 -1.67 19.53 18.20
N VAL A 157 -1.35 19.20 16.95
CA VAL A 157 -1.72 20.02 15.77
C VAL A 157 -3.20 19.84 15.35
N VAL A 158 -3.91 18.87 15.93
CA VAL A 158 -5.31 18.57 15.58
C VAL A 158 -6.25 19.36 16.50
N ALA A 159 -6.81 20.45 15.98
CA ALA A 159 -7.80 21.25 16.70
C ALA A 159 -9.22 20.64 16.65
N SER A 160 -9.56 19.98 15.54
CA SER A 160 -10.82 19.26 15.38
C SER A 160 -10.64 18.00 14.55
N GLY A 161 -11.48 17.00 14.82
CA GLY A 161 -11.40 15.69 14.18
C GLY A 161 -12.76 14.99 14.19
N ARG A 162 -13.10 14.33 13.09
CA ARG A 162 -14.28 13.46 12.95
C ARG A 162 -13.99 12.36 11.93
N VAL A 163 -14.74 11.27 11.97
CA VAL A 163 -14.66 10.23 10.94
C VAL A 163 -15.78 10.43 9.91
N GLU A 164 -15.42 10.41 8.64
CA GLU A 164 -16.34 10.46 7.50
C GLU A 164 -16.25 9.16 6.70
N ARG A 165 -17.41 8.69 6.19
CA ARG A 165 -17.50 7.44 5.42
C ARG A 165 -18.13 7.63 4.04
N PRO A 166 -17.42 8.25 3.09
CA PRO A 166 -17.91 8.34 1.72
C PRO A 166 -17.88 6.95 1.05
N GLY A 167 -19.04 6.33 0.91
CA GLY A 167 -19.16 5.01 0.30
C GLY A 167 -18.70 3.89 1.26
N SER A 168 -17.74 3.08 0.83
CA SER A 168 -17.17 1.98 1.62
C SER A 168 -15.87 2.36 2.34
N GLU A 169 -15.35 3.54 2.10
CA GLU A 169 -14.08 4.01 2.66
C GLU A 169 -14.32 4.82 3.93
N ALA A 170 -13.36 4.81 4.85
CA ALA A 170 -13.40 5.61 6.07
C ALA A 170 -12.20 6.54 6.13
N PHE A 171 -12.45 7.79 6.48
CA PHE A 171 -11.44 8.85 6.61
C PHE A 171 -11.53 9.49 7.98
N LEU A 172 -10.38 9.72 8.60
CA LEU A 172 -10.25 10.70 9.66
C LEU A 172 -10.10 12.08 9.00
N VAL A 173 -11.10 12.94 9.22
CA VAL A 173 -11.09 14.32 8.73
C VAL A 173 -10.68 15.22 9.88
N VAL A 174 -9.49 15.81 9.78
CA VAL A 174 -8.88 16.67 10.80
C VAL A 174 -8.58 18.06 10.27
N SER A 175 -8.63 19.05 11.16
CA SER A 175 -8.22 20.43 10.87
C SER A 175 -7.38 20.97 12.01
N GLY A 176 -6.32 21.70 11.67
CA GLY A 176 -5.58 22.55 12.60
C GLY A 176 -6.25 23.91 12.80
N ASP A 177 -5.70 24.73 13.70
CA ASP A 177 -6.23 26.06 14.02
C ASP A 177 -6.23 26.99 12.78
N GLY A 178 -7.41 27.12 12.14
CA GLY A 178 -7.60 27.99 10.98
C GLY A 178 -7.15 27.41 9.63
N ARG A 179 -6.80 26.12 9.56
CA ARG A 179 -6.31 25.46 8.34
C ARG A 179 -7.38 24.61 7.64
N LEU A 180 -7.15 24.30 6.37
CA LEU A 180 -8.01 23.41 5.58
C LEU A 180 -8.07 22.02 6.22
N SER A 181 -9.20 21.33 6.07
CA SER A 181 -9.36 19.96 6.56
C SER A 181 -8.57 18.97 5.70
N ARG A 182 -7.80 18.09 6.34
CA ARG A 182 -7.13 16.94 5.72
C ARG A 182 -7.99 15.70 5.82
N TRP A 183 -7.99 14.90 4.76
CA TRP A 183 -8.76 13.66 4.64
C TRP A 183 -7.79 12.48 4.67
N ILE A 184 -7.51 12.01 5.88
CA ILE A 184 -6.55 10.93 6.12
C ILE A 184 -7.32 9.62 6.09
N ARG A 185 -6.91 8.67 5.24
CA ARG A 185 -7.55 7.34 5.19
C ARG A 185 -7.36 6.64 6.53
N ARG A 186 -8.40 5.96 7.01
CA ARG A 186 -8.40 5.35 8.35
C ARG A 186 -7.15 4.50 8.67
N PRO A 187 -6.63 3.62 7.78
CA PRO A 187 -5.41 2.86 8.09
C PRO A 187 -4.19 3.76 8.33
N VAL A 188 -4.01 4.81 7.51
CA VAL A 188 -2.92 5.79 7.67
C VAL A 188 -3.13 6.58 8.96
N ALA A 189 -4.36 7.03 9.23
CA ALA A 189 -4.68 7.76 10.44
C ALA A 189 -4.42 6.95 11.72
N ILE A 190 -4.79 5.66 11.75
CA ILE A 190 -4.48 4.77 12.88
C ILE A 190 -2.97 4.69 13.08
N THR A 191 -2.22 4.50 11.99
CA THR A 191 -0.76 4.38 12.01
C THR A 191 -0.09 5.62 12.58
N GLU A 192 -0.46 6.80 12.07
CA GLU A 192 0.15 8.07 12.49
C GLU A 192 -0.29 8.50 13.90
N VAL A 193 -1.57 8.34 14.26
CA VAL A 193 -2.04 8.65 15.63
C VAL A 193 -1.36 7.73 16.65
N ALA A 194 -1.25 6.43 16.35
CA ALA A 194 -0.51 5.49 17.20
C ALA A 194 0.98 5.87 17.32
N ALA A 195 1.58 6.40 16.25
CA ALA A 195 2.98 6.82 16.27
C ALA A 195 3.15 8.02 17.21
N VAL A 196 2.25 9.01 17.13
CA VAL A 196 2.26 10.16 18.04
C VAL A 196 2.07 9.71 19.49
N GLU A 197 1.13 8.79 19.76
CA GLU A 197 0.94 8.24 21.11
C GLU A 197 2.15 7.46 21.63
N ALA A 198 2.91 6.79 20.76
CA ALA A 198 4.13 6.09 21.12
C ALA A 198 5.28 7.07 21.40
N LEU A 199 5.38 8.12 20.58
CA LEU A 199 6.38 9.18 20.75
C LEU A 199 6.12 10.05 21.98
N ALA A 200 4.91 10.06 22.54
CA ALA A 200 4.61 10.77 23.79
C ALA A 200 5.41 10.24 25.01
N ASP A 201 5.92 9.00 24.94
CA ASP A 201 6.79 8.42 25.97
C ASP A 201 8.27 8.86 25.81
N THR A 202 8.57 9.69 24.81
CA THR A 202 9.92 10.17 24.48
C THR A 202 10.05 11.68 24.71
N ASP A 203 11.29 12.19 24.68
CA ASP A 203 11.57 13.63 24.81
C ASP A 203 11.40 14.41 23.47
N LEU A 204 10.69 13.84 22.49
CA LEU A 204 10.49 14.47 21.19
C LEU A 204 9.60 15.71 21.30
N GLN A 205 10.05 16.82 20.72
CA GLN A 205 9.28 18.07 20.72
C GLN A 205 7.97 17.94 19.95
N ALA A 206 6.90 18.58 20.44
CA ALA A 206 5.57 18.53 19.84
C ALA A 206 5.56 18.94 18.35
N ALA A 207 6.40 19.89 17.96
CA ALA A 207 6.53 20.35 16.58
C ALA A 207 7.05 19.27 15.62
N HIS A 208 7.74 18.24 16.12
CA HIS A 208 8.27 17.14 15.30
C HIS A 208 7.34 15.94 15.22
N LEU A 209 6.31 15.83 16.07
CA LEU A 209 5.50 14.61 16.21
C LEU A 209 4.78 14.22 14.92
N ALA A 210 4.13 15.17 14.24
CA ALA A 210 3.35 14.86 13.02
C ALA A 210 4.26 14.43 11.86
N VAL A 211 5.41 15.12 11.69
CA VAL A 211 6.41 14.78 10.66
C VAL A 211 7.09 13.45 10.97
N ALA A 212 7.44 13.21 12.23
CA ALA A 212 8.00 11.94 12.68
C ALA A 212 7.02 10.78 12.47
N ALA A 213 5.74 10.96 12.82
CA ALA A 213 4.69 9.97 12.62
C ALA A 213 4.54 9.58 11.16
N ASN A 214 4.52 10.56 10.25
CA ASN A 214 4.47 10.29 8.82
C ASN A 214 5.74 9.58 8.30
N ALA A 215 6.92 9.97 8.79
CA ALA A 215 8.19 9.31 8.42
C ALA A 215 8.25 7.85 8.92
N LEU A 216 7.73 7.58 10.12
CA LEU A 216 7.69 6.24 10.71
C LEU A 216 6.84 5.25 9.89
N CYS A 217 5.86 5.72 9.11
CA CYS A 217 5.09 4.89 8.18
C CYS A 217 5.97 4.14 7.16
N ALA A 218 7.19 4.63 6.89
CA ALA A 218 8.18 3.95 6.04
C ALA A 218 8.73 2.64 6.66
N PHE A 219 8.45 2.38 7.94
CA PHE A 219 8.89 1.18 8.66
C PHE A 219 7.73 0.28 9.08
N LEU A 220 6.52 0.53 8.56
CA LEU A 220 5.34 -0.26 8.87
C LEU A 220 5.43 -1.64 8.21
N GLU A 221 5.29 -2.70 9.00
CA GLU A 221 5.38 -4.09 8.52
C GLU A 221 4.00 -4.71 8.24
N MET A 222 2.98 -4.36 9.04
CA MET A 222 1.63 -4.92 8.97
C MET A 222 0.57 -3.82 8.98
N CYS A 223 -0.47 -4.00 8.18
CA CYS A 223 -1.58 -3.06 8.08
C CYS A 223 -2.42 -3.10 9.36
N PRO A 224 -2.62 -1.97 10.08
CA PRO A 224 -3.41 -1.97 11.31
C PRO A 224 -4.90 -2.20 11.09
N ALA A 225 -5.38 -2.11 9.84
CA ALA A 225 -6.80 -2.27 9.54
C ALA A 225 -7.20 -3.70 9.17
N CYS A 226 -6.34 -4.45 8.49
CA CYS A 226 -6.65 -5.82 8.04
C CYS A 226 -5.68 -6.89 8.55
N GLY A 227 -4.53 -6.51 9.11
CA GLY A 227 -3.52 -7.42 9.63
C GLY A 227 -2.62 -8.06 8.56
N ASP A 228 -2.81 -7.74 7.27
CA ASP A 228 -1.93 -8.22 6.20
C ASP A 228 -0.62 -7.43 6.13
N ASP A 229 0.40 -8.02 5.52
CA ASP A 229 1.70 -7.39 5.29
C ASP A 229 1.55 -6.09 4.46
N VAL A 230 2.31 -5.07 4.84
CA VAL A 230 2.53 -3.87 4.01
C VAL A 230 3.77 -4.11 3.17
N VAL A 231 3.64 -3.95 1.87
CA VAL A 231 4.70 -4.26 0.92
C VAL A 231 5.29 -2.98 0.35
N GLU A 232 6.62 -2.93 0.29
CA GLU A 232 7.31 -1.95 -0.53
C GLU A 232 7.15 -2.34 -2.01
N GLY A 233 6.69 -1.40 -2.81
CA GLY A 233 6.48 -1.62 -4.23
C GLY A 233 6.30 -0.33 -5.01
N ARG A 234 5.93 -0.51 -6.27
CA ARG A 234 5.59 0.60 -7.17
C ARG A 234 4.10 0.87 -7.06
N LEU A 235 3.74 2.09 -6.68
CA LEU A 235 2.35 2.49 -6.40
C LEU A 235 1.52 2.67 -7.68
N ASP A 236 2.19 2.81 -8.81
CA ASP A 236 1.63 3.03 -10.14
C ASP A 236 1.37 1.74 -10.93
N ASP A 237 1.83 0.57 -10.47
CA ASP A 237 1.83 -0.63 -11.31
C ASP A 237 1.42 -1.94 -10.61
N CYS A 238 0.25 -2.40 -11.02
CA CYS A 238 -0.32 -3.72 -10.78
C CYS A 238 0.57 -4.92 -11.23
N CYS A 239 1.68 -4.72 -11.98
CA CYS A 239 2.53 -5.80 -12.48
C CYS A 239 4.05 -5.53 -12.49
N GLY A 240 4.56 -4.51 -11.79
CA GLY A 240 6.02 -4.41 -11.60
C GLY A 240 6.88 -4.02 -12.83
N HIS A 241 6.31 -3.47 -13.92
CA HIS A 241 7.11 -2.72 -14.91
C HIS A 241 6.38 -1.51 -15.51
N SER A 242 6.98 -0.31 -15.44
CA SER A 242 6.48 0.94 -15.99
C SER A 242 7.26 1.27 -17.25
N LEU A 243 6.54 1.55 -18.33
CA LEU A 243 7.08 2.12 -19.55
C LEU A 243 6.66 3.60 -19.58
N GLY A 244 7.41 4.41 -18.84
CA GLY A 244 7.34 5.86 -18.88
C GLY A 244 8.73 6.42 -18.57
N ASP A 245 9.03 7.62 -19.08
CA ASP A 245 10.26 8.37 -18.76
C ASP A 245 10.18 9.05 -17.37
N HIS A 246 9.20 8.64 -16.56
CA HIS A 246 9.04 9.04 -15.16
C HIS A 246 9.43 7.86 -14.29
N ASP A 247 10.31 8.10 -13.32
CA ASP A 247 10.69 7.11 -12.32
C ASP A 247 9.41 6.69 -11.57
N PRO A 248 9.03 5.40 -11.56
CA PRO A 248 7.80 4.97 -10.94
C PRO A 248 7.78 5.31 -9.46
N GLU A 249 6.67 5.90 -9.01
CA GLU A 249 6.51 6.30 -7.63
C GLU A 249 6.51 5.05 -6.73
N ARG A 250 7.52 4.95 -5.87
CA ARG A 250 7.68 3.83 -4.95
C ARG A 250 7.08 4.18 -3.60
N GLY A 251 6.66 3.16 -2.85
CA GLY A 251 6.16 3.37 -1.50
C GLY A 251 5.77 2.08 -0.80
N LEU A 252 5.30 2.23 0.43
CA LEU A 252 4.72 1.16 1.23
C LEU A 252 3.20 1.21 1.13
N ALA A 253 2.59 0.09 0.74
CA ALA A 253 1.15 -0.02 0.61
C ALA A 253 0.62 -1.37 1.09
N CYS A 254 -0.61 -1.36 1.60
CA CYS A 254 -1.37 -2.58 1.83
C CYS A 254 -2.20 -2.89 0.57
N GLU A 255 -1.92 -4.02 -0.08
CA GLU A 255 -2.64 -4.44 -1.29
C GLU A 255 -4.10 -4.80 -1.01
N THR A 256 -4.40 -5.35 0.16
CA THR A 256 -5.76 -5.73 0.57
C THR A 256 -6.66 -4.51 0.77
N CYS A 257 -6.14 -3.48 1.45
CA CYS A 257 -6.88 -2.23 1.68
C CYS A 257 -6.78 -1.26 0.49
N GLY A 258 -5.80 -1.41 -0.40
CA GLY A 258 -5.54 -0.48 -1.50
C GLY A 258 -5.07 0.90 -1.02
N VAL A 259 -4.34 0.95 0.11
CA VAL A 259 -3.91 2.20 0.76
C VAL A 259 -2.39 2.27 0.79
N ALA A 260 -1.84 3.39 0.34
CA ALA A 260 -0.42 3.72 0.53
C ALA A 260 -0.22 4.44 1.87
N PHE A 261 0.75 3.98 2.66
CA PHE A 261 1.13 4.57 3.95
C PHE A 261 2.28 5.56 3.82
N HIS A 262 3.21 5.30 2.90
CA HIS A 262 4.37 6.15 2.68
C HIS A 262 4.79 6.12 1.20
N ARG A 263 5.30 7.25 0.71
CA ARG A 263 5.78 7.44 -0.67
C ARG A 263 7.26 7.82 -0.60
N PHE A 264 8.11 7.05 -1.29
CA PHE A 264 9.53 7.34 -1.42
C PHE A 264 9.72 8.35 -2.55
N GLY A 265 10.28 9.52 -2.22
CA GLY A 265 10.64 10.58 -3.18
C GLY A 265 11.99 10.37 -3.85
#